data_AF-B7G3M1-F1
#
_entry.id   AF-B7G3M1-F1
#
_cell.length_a   1.000
_cell.length_b   1.000
_cell.length_c   1.000
_cell.angle_alpha   90.00
_cell.angle_beta   90.00
_cell.angle_gamma   90.00
#
_symmetry.space_group_name_H-M   'P 1'
#
loop_
_entity.id
_entity.type
_entity.pdbx_description
1 polymer ?
#
loop_
_entity_poly.entity_id
_entity_poly.type
_entity_poly.pdbx_seq_one_letter_code
_entity_poly.pdbx_strand_id
1 'polypeptide(L)'
;MNENINNPYLVTHPALPPMASDAAEAFLPVQAPTIDAGAPKNPEHLAAAHKQLLQRSLFSIMVPQSVTAVECAAAVSRFHKVSGEHDGALVPAWAQLFMQNMQEFQENTTAQLTRIQQHIAKSTNSSVIYPEDRLACVPHLNGDAPPVFFPETLEAFRELSEQECDTLLAFYSQKVQGTVKERRHALAAILGLRRRAC
;
A
#
# COMPACT_ATOMS: atom_id res chain seq x y z
N MET A 1 40.04 -42.14 2.47
CA MET A 1 38.59 -42.36 2.67
C MET A 1 37.99 -41.00 2.94
N ASN A 2 37.31 -40.42 1.95
CA ASN A 2 36.61 -39.14 2.11
C ASN A 2 35.24 -39.46 2.71
N GLU A 3 35.04 -39.08 3.97
CA GLU A 3 33.72 -39.11 4.59
C GLU A 3 32.86 -38.04 3.94
N ASN A 4 31.92 -38.50 3.11
CA ASN A 4 30.86 -37.71 2.54
C ASN A 4 29.84 -37.44 3.66
N ILE A 5 30.06 -36.37 4.44
CA ILE A 5 29.11 -35.92 5.46
C ILE A 5 27.89 -35.38 4.72
N ASN A 6 26.90 -36.25 4.51
CA ASN A 6 25.54 -35.86 4.17
C ASN A 6 25.02 -34.97 5.31
N ASN A 7 25.09 -33.65 5.13
CA ASN A 7 24.48 -32.71 6.05
C ASN A 7 22.96 -32.72 5.78
N PRO A 8 22.11 -33.27 6.67
CA PRO A 8 20.68 -33.45 6.41
C PRO A 8 19.87 -32.15 6.45
N TYR A 9 20.55 -31.00 6.57
CA TYR A 9 19.94 -29.66 6.66
C TYR A 9 20.24 -28.77 5.45
N LEU A 10 20.57 -29.34 4.28
CA LEU A 10 20.62 -28.54 3.05
C LEU A 10 19.20 -28.07 2.69
N VAL A 11 18.85 -26.87 3.14
CA VAL A 11 17.61 -26.20 2.74
C VAL A 11 17.81 -25.67 1.34
N THR A 12 17.37 -26.42 0.33
CA THR A 12 17.40 -25.96 -1.05
C THR A 12 16.21 -25.02 -1.32
N HIS A 13 16.46 -23.85 -1.88
CA HIS A 13 15.43 -22.94 -2.39
C HIS A 13 15.19 -23.23 -3.87
N PRO A 14 14.14 -24.01 -4.21
CA PRO A 14 13.92 -24.41 -5.60
C PRO A 14 13.68 -23.20 -6.48
N ALA A 15 14.12 -23.28 -7.74
CA ALA A 15 13.61 -22.42 -8.78
C ALA A 15 12.08 -22.54 -8.82
N LEU A 16 11.39 -21.41 -9.03
CA LEU A 16 9.96 -21.48 -9.31
C LEU A 16 9.74 -22.16 -10.66
N PRO A 17 8.63 -22.90 -10.82
CA PRO A 17 8.25 -23.41 -12.14
C PRO A 17 8.11 -22.25 -13.13
N PRO A 18 8.12 -22.52 -14.45
CA PRO A 18 7.69 -21.52 -15.42
C PRO A 18 6.26 -21.03 -15.11
N MET A 19 5.91 -19.85 -15.60
CA MET A 19 4.53 -19.36 -15.49
C MET A 19 3.61 -20.23 -16.35
N ALA A 20 2.38 -20.45 -15.92
CA ALA A 20 1.44 -21.34 -16.61
C ALA A 20 1.00 -20.88 -18.02
N SER A 21 1.43 -19.71 -18.47
CA SER A 21 1.02 -19.08 -19.73
C SER A 21 2.21 -18.95 -20.69
N ASP A 22 2.10 -19.58 -21.86
CA ASP A 22 3.08 -19.50 -22.95
C ASP A 22 3.33 -18.05 -23.40
N ALA A 23 2.29 -17.20 -23.31
CA ALA A 23 2.41 -15.78 -23.57
C ALA A 23 3.32 -15.09 -22.55
N ALA A 24 3.32 -15.52 -21.28
CA ALA A 24 4.14 -14.95 -20.23
C ALA A 24 5.62 -15.39 -20.31
N GLU A 25 5.90 -16.59 -20.85
CA GLU A 25 7.27 -17.07 -21.11
C GLU A 25 7.96 -16.30 -22.26
N ALA A 26 7.22 -15.94 -23.31
CA ALA A 26 7.76 -15.24 -24.47
C ALA A 26 8.30 -13.83 -24.15
N PHE A 27 7.83 -13.20 -23.06
CA PHE A 27 8.20 -11.83 -22.71
C PHE A 27 9.51 -11.70 -21.94
N LEU A 28 10.09 -12.79 -21.38
CA LEU A 28 11.46 -12.93 -20.85
C LEU A 28 11.53 -14.23 -20.02
N PRO A 29 12.32 -15.25 -20.40
CA PRO A 29 12.53 -16.43 -19.56
C PRO A 29 13.47 -16.06 -18.39
N VAL A 30 12.89 -15.62 -17.28
CA VAL A 30 13.64 -15.40 -16.04
C VAL A 30 13.49 -16.62 -15.17
N GLN A 31 14.28 -17.64 -15.45
CA GLN A 31 14.44 -18.74 -14.51
C GLN A 31 15.58 -18.39 -13.57
N ALA A 32 15.25 -18.05 -12.33
CA ALA A 32 16.25 -17.91 -11.30
C ALA A 32 16.78 -19.30 -10.93
N PRO A 33 18.09 -19.44 -10.73
CA PRO A 33 18.68 -20.73 -10.39
C PRO A 33 18.16 -21.21 -9.04
N THR A 34 18.15 -22.52 -8.83
CA THR A 34 18.04 -23.10 -7.50
C THR A 34 19.19 -22.60 -6.64
N ILE A 35 18.91 -22.19 -5.40
CA ILE A 35 19.91 -21.66 -4.48
C ILE A 35 19.93 -22.55 -3.25
N ASP A 36 21.07 -23.17 -2.96
CA ASP A 36 21.26 -23.95 -1.74
C ASP A 36 21.50 -23.00 -0.55
N ALA A 37 20.91 -23.31 0.61
CA ALA A 37 21.20 -22.60 1.85
C ALA A 37 22.70 -22.70 2.19
N GLY A 38 23.27 -21.59 2.65
CA GLY A 38 24.72 -21.47 2.87
C GLY A 38 25.58 -21.37 1.60
N ALA A 39 24.98 -21.24 0.40
CA ALA A 39 25.73 -20.89 -0.80
C ALA A 39 26.50 -19.57 -0.60
N PRO A 40 27.64 -19.37 -1.30
CA PRO A 40 28.37 -18.11 -1.24
C PRO A 40 27.44 -16.93 -1.54
N LYS A 41 27.54 -15.86 -0.75
CA LYS A 41 26.74 -14.65 -0.90
C LYS A 41 26.95 -14.09 -2.31
N ASN A 42 26.02 -14.37 -3.23
CA ASN A 42 26.07 -13.93 -4.61
C ASN A 42 24.94 -12.93 -4.89
N PRO A 43 25.24 -11.67 -5.22
CA PRO A 43 24.22 -10.68 -5.55
C PRO A 43 23.31 -11.07 -6.74
N GLU A 44 23.77 -11.97 -7.62
CA GLU A 44 22.97 -12.46 -8.75
C GLU A 44 21.81 -13.35 -8.30
N HIS A 45 21.92 -14.04 -7.16
CA HIS A 45 20.84 -14.83 -6.57
C HIS A 45 19.66 -13.94 -6.15
N LEU A 46 19.97 -12.82 -5.49
CA LEU A 46 19.00 -11.77 -5.15
C LEU A 46 18.40 -11.15 -6.41
N ALA A 47 19.23 -10.85 -7.41
CA ALA A 47 18.79 -10.30 -8.70
C ALA A 47 17.78 -11.20 -9.40
N ALA A 48 18.07 -12.49 -9.48
CA ALA A 48 17.24 -13.45 -10.18
C ALA A 48 15.92 -13.70 -9.42
N ALA A 49 15.96 -13.87 -8.09
CA ALA A 49 14.76 -14.01 -7.27
C ALA A 49 13.86 -12.78 -7.33
N HIS A 50 14.47 -11.59 -7.33
CA HIS A 50 13.75 -10.34 -7.45
C HIS A 50 13.09 -10.15 -8.82
N LYS A 51 13.81 -10.41 -9.91
CA LYS A 51 13.27 -10.30 -11.27
C LYS A 51 12.08 -11.24 -11.47
N GLN A 52 12.12 -12.44 -10.89
CA GLN A 52 10.97 -13.37 -10.87
C GLN A 52 9.76 -12.83 -10.10
N LEU A 53 9.99 -12.21 -8.93
CA LEU A 53 8.93 -11.56 -8.17
C LEU A 53 8.25 -10.45 -8.99
N LEU A 54 9.03 -9.56 -9.61
CA LEU A 54 8.47 -8.46 -10.38
C LEU A 54 7.70 -8.94 -11.60
N GLN A 55 8.24 -9.90 -12.33
CA GLN A 55 7.56 -10.47 -13.49
C GLN A 55 6.20 -11.02 -13.08
N ARG A 56 6.15 -11.88 -12.05
CA ARG A 56 4.89 -12.48 -11.60
C ARG A 56 3.90 -11.42 -11.07
N SER A 57 4.37 -10.44 -10.30
CA SER A 57 3.53 -9.35 -9.80
C SER A 57 2.95 -8.49 -10.94
N LEU A 58 3.78 -8.07 -11.90
CA LEU A 58 3.33 -7.26 -13.04
C LEU A 58 2.35 -8.04 -13.93
N PHE A 59 2.66 -9.30 -14.25
CA PHE A 59 1.76 -10.13 -15.04
C PHE A 59 0.44 -10.44 -14.32
N SER A 60 0.43 -10.56 -12.98
CA SER A 60 -0.82 -10.73 -12.23
C SER A 60 -1.75 -9.52 -12.32
N ILE A 61 -1.20 -8.31 -12.53
CA ILE A 61 -1.96 -7.08 -12.74
C ILE A 61 -2.41 -6.97 -14.21
N MET A 62 -1.48 -7.21 -15.15
CA MET A 62 -1.73 -7.01 -16.57
C MET A 62 -2.57 -8.13 -17.21
N VAL A 63 -2.37 -9.37 -16.78
CA VAL A 63 -3.04 -10.56 -17.31
C VAL A 63 -3.40 -11.49 -16.13
N PRO A 64 -4.45 -11.17 -15.36
CA PRO A 64 -4.77 -11.88 -14.11
C PRO A 64 -5.00 -13.39 -14.25
N GLN A 65 -5.32 -13.85 -15.46
CA GLN A 65 -5.51 -15.28 -15.77
C GLN A 65 -4.19 -16.03 -16.03
N SER A 66 -3.09 -15.32 -16.28
CA SER A 66 -1.79 -15.92 -16.64
C SER A 66 -0.87 -16.16 -15.45
N VAL A 67 -1.10 -15.46 -14.32
CA VAL A 67 -0.33 -15.64 -13.08
C VAL A 67 -1.28 -15.66 -11.90
N THR A 68 -1.30 -16.78 -11.18
CA THR A 68 -2.18 -16.97 -10.03
C THR A 68 -1.66 -16.25 -8.78
N ALA A 69 -2.54 -15.98 -7.81
CA ALA A 69 -2.15 -15.43 -6.52
C ALA A 69 -1.14 -16.35 -5.77
N VAL A 70 -1.29 -17.66 -5.91
CA VAL A 70 -0.38 -18.67 -5.33
C VAL A 70 1.03 -18.53 -5.89
N GLU A 71 1.13 -18.29 -7.20
CA GLU A 71 2.38 -18.06 -7.90
C GLU A 71 3.09 -16.77 -7.47
N CYS A 72 2.34 -15.68 -7.27
CA CYS A 72 2.88 -14.45 -6.71
C CYS A 72 3.36 -14.66 -5.27
N ALA A 73 2.56 -15.33 -4.43
CA ALA A 73 2.94 -15.64 -3.05
C ALA A 73 4.21 -16.51 -2.98
N ALA A 74 4.35 -17.49 -3.86
CA ALA A 74 5.55 -18.31 -3.96
C ALA A 74 6.80 -17.49 -4.35
N ALA A 75 6.65 -16.52 -5.25
CA ALA A 75 7.73 -15.61 -5.62
C ALA A 75 8.15 -14.66 -4.50
N VAL A 76 7.18 -14.11 -3.77
CA VAL A 76 7.42 -13.31 -2.56
C VAL A 76 8.15 -14.15 -1.51
N SER A 77 7.67 -15.37 -1.23
CA SER A 77 8.29 -16.27 -0.26
C SER A 77 9.72 -16.64 -0.64
N ARG A 78 9.96 -16.93 -1.93
CA ARG A 78 11.30 -17.24 -2.43
C ARG A 78 12.24 -16.05 -2.32
N PHE A 79 11.80 -14.84 -2.68
CA PHE A 79 12.61 -13.64 -2.51
C PHE A 79 13.00 -13.42 -1.05
N HIS A 80 12.05 -13.52 -0.10
CA HIS A 80 12.35 -13.38 1.32
C HIS A 80 13.35 -14.41 1.85
N LYS A 81 13.21 -15.68 1.44
CA LYS A 81 14.14 -16.76 1.81
C LYS A 81 15.56 -16.48 1.30
N VAL A 82 15.69 -16.14 0.01
CA VAL A 82 16.99 -15.80 -0.58
C VAL A 82 17.60 -14.56 0.09
N SER A 83 16.79 -13.55 0.38
CA SER A 83 17.22 -12.36 1.13
C SER A 83 17.74 -12.69 2.52
N GLY A 84 17.07 -13.57 3.27
CA GLY A 84 17.51 -14.01 4.60
C GLY A 84 18.83 -14.79 4.59
N GLU A 85 19.06 -15.65 3.59
CA GLU A 85 20.35 -16.35 3.43
C GLU A 85 21.50 -15.41 3.04
N HIS A 86 21.16 -14.27 2.44
CA HIS A 86 22.13 -13.25 2.02
C HIS A 86 22.23 -12.10 3.02
N ASP A 87 21.73 -12.27 4.24
CA ASP A 87 21.74 -11.22 5.26
C ASP A 87 23.20 -10.78 5.55
N GLY A 88 23.46 -9.47 5.47
CA GLY A 88 24.80 -8.88 5.51
C GLY A 88 25.64 -8.97 4.21
N ALA A 89 25.09 -9.43 3.09
CA ALA A 89 25.67 -9.15 1.77
C ALA A 89 25.42 -7.67 1.42
N LEU A 90 26.37 -7.03 0.74
CA LEU A 90 26.10 -5.70 0.17
C LEU A 90 24.99 -5.84 -0.87
N VAL A 91 23.83 -5.27 -0.57
CA VAL A 91 22.73 -5.16 -1.52
C VAL A 91 23.25 -4.39 -2.73
N PRO A 92 23.18 -4.94 -3.96
CA PRO A 92 23.67 -4.25 -5.14
C PRO A 92 22.98 -2.89 -5.34
N ALA A 93 23.69 -1.93 -5.92
CA ALA A 93 23.15 -0.58 -6.15
C ALA A 93 21.81 -0.59 -6.92
N TRP A 94 21.64 -1.49 -7.89
CA TRP A 94 20.39 -1.61 -8.63
C TRP A 94 19.22 -2.09 -7.74
N ALA A 95 19.49 -2.93 -6.74
CA ALA A 95 18.49 -3.45 -5.82
C ALA A 95 18.11 -2.39 -4.78
N GLN A 96 19.08 -1.60 -4.31
CA GLN A 96 18.82 -0.44 -3.44
C GLN A 96 17.95 0.58 -4.16
N LEU A 97 18.31 0.96 -5.39
CA LEU A 97 17.54 1.88 -6.22
C LEU A 97 16.12 1.35 -6.46
N PHE A 98 15.98 0.06 -6.70
CA PHE A 98 14.68 -0.56 -6.89
C PHE A 98 13.81 -0.48 -5.62
N MET A 99 14.34 -0.84 -4.45
CA MET A 99 13.60 -0.76 -3.19
C MET A 99 13.15 0.68 -2.90
N GLN A 100 14.02 1.66 -3.19
CA GLN A 100 13.68 3.07 -3.10
C GLN A 100 12.53 3.45 -4.05
N ASN A 101 12.60 3.02 -5.32
CA ASN A 101 11.55 3.28 -6.32
C ASN A 101 10.22 2.63 -5.92
N MET A 102 10.25 1.42 -5.36
CA MET A 102 9.05 0.75 -4.88
C MET A 102 8.44 1.45 -3.68
N GLN A 103 9.27 1.91 -2.75
CA GLN A 103 8.81 2.69 -1.62
C GLN A 103 8.15 3.99 -2.10
N GLU A 104 8.80 4.73 -2.99
CA GLU A 104 8.23 5.96 -3.58
C GLU A 104 6.92 5.67 -4.33
N PHE A 105 6.89 4.59 -5.11
CA PHE A 105 5.68 4.16 -5.82
C PHE A 105 4.53 3.83 -4.85
N GLN A 106 4.82 3.13 -3.76
CA GLN A 106 3.83 2.80 -2.73
C GLN A 106 3.33 4.04 -2.00
N GLU A 107 4.22 4.95 -1.62
CA GLU A 107 3.89 6.22 -0.97
C GLU A 107 3.02 7.09 -1.90
N ASN A 108 3.39 7.22 -3.17
CA ASN A 108 2.62 7.95 -4.17
C ASN A 108 1.25 7.33 -4.42
N THR A 109 1.18 6.00 -4.58
CA THR A 109 -0.09 5.28 -4.78
C THR A 109 -1.01 5.45 -3.57
N THR A 110 -0.47 5.35 -2.35
CA THR A 110 -1.22 5.57 -1.11
C THR A 110 -1.77 6.99 -1.04
N ALA A 111 -0.93 8.00 -1.33
CA ALA A 111 -1.36 9.40 -1.36
C ALA A 111 -2.45 9.66 -2.42
N GLN A 112 -2.35 9.03 -3.60
CA GLN A 112 -3.37 9.14 -4.64
C GLN A 112 -4.70 8.51 -4.19
N LEU A 113 -4.67 7.32 -3.60
CA LEU A 113 -5.86 6.65 -3.08
C LEU A 113 -6.54 7.49 -1.99
N THR A 114 -5.77 8.06 -1.06
CA THR A 114 -6.31 8.96 -0.02
C THR A 114 -7.00 10.18 -0.65
N ARG A 115 -6.42 10.80 -1.67
CA ARG A 115 -7.04 11.93 -2.38
C ARG A 115 -8.33 11.53 -3.09
N ILE A 116 -8.38 10.35 -3.71
CA ILE A 116 -9.59 9.82 -4.35
C ILE A 116 -10.67 9.59 -3.30
N GLN A 117 -10.34 8.96 -2.17
CA GLN A 117 -11.27 8.74 -1.06
C GLN A 117 -11.83 10.07 -0.52
N GLN A 118 -10.98 11.08 -0.31
CA GLN A 118 -11.42 12.42 0.08
C GLN A 118 -12.37 13.02 -0.96
N HIS A 119 -12.05 12.93 -2.25
CA HIS A 119 -12.89 13.47 -3.31
C HIS A 119 -14.27 12.81 -3.33
N ILE A 120 -14.32 11.48 -3.23
CA ILE A 120 -15.57 10.72 -3.17
C ILE A 120 -16.39 11.16 -1.95
N ALA A 121 -15.80 11.17 -0.75
CA ALA A 121 -16.50 11.56 0.48
C ALA A 121 -17.04 13.00 0.41
N LYS A 122 -16.24 13.96 -0.07
CA LYS A 122 -16.68 15.35 -0.27
C LYS A 122 -17.80 15.46 -1.31
N SER A 123 -17.72 14.69 -2.39
CA SER A 123 -18.77 14.66 -3.41
C SER A 123 -20.09 14.11 -2.84
N THR A 124 -20.03 13.03 -2.06
CA THR A 124 -21.20 12.50 -1.33
C THR A 124 -21.78 13.55 -0.39
N ASN A 125 -20.95 14.17 0.45
CA ASN A 125 -21.37 15.20 1.41
C ASN A 125 -21.97 16.44 0.71
N SER A 126 -21.53 16.76 -0.50
CA SER A 126 -22.09 17.88 -1.27
C SER A 126 -23.54 17.67 -1.71
N SER A 127 -24.05 16.44 -1.62
CA SER A 127 -25.42 16.07 -1.97
C SER A 127 -26.34 15.90 -0.75
N VAL A 128 -25.81 16.06 0.46
CA VAL A 128 -26.56 16.01 1.72
C VAL A 128 -27.40 17.27 1.87
N ILE A 129 -28.70 17.10 2.17
CA ILE A 129 -29.71 18.17 2.22
C ILE A 129 -30.48 18.13 3.53
N TYR A 130 -30.89 16.95 3.97
CA TYR A 130 -31.75 16.75 5.14
C TYR A 130 -30.94 16.51 6.41
N PRO A 131 -31.45 16.90 7.60
CA PRO A 131 -30.73 16.74 8.88
C PRO A 131 -30.25 15.30 9.15
N GLU A 132 -31.06 14.31 8.81
CA GLU A 132 -30.80 12.88 8.99
C GLU A 132 -29.88 12.25 7.93
N ASP A 133 -29.56 13.00 6.86
CA ASP A 133 -28.66 12.51 5.81
C ASP A 133 -27.28 12.24 6.40
N ARG A 134 -26.73 11.08 6.03
CA ARG A 134 -25.43 10.63 6.53
C ARG A 134 -24.28 11.36 5.87
N LEU A 135 -23.29 11.73 6.68
CA LEU A 135 -22.02 12.27 6.20
C LEU A 135 -21.03 11.14 6.00
N ALA A 136 -20.38 11.14 4.83
CA ALA A 136 -19.21 10.33 4.59
C ALA A 136 -18.01 10.93 5.33
N CYS A 137 -17.29 10.09 6.08
CA CYS A 137 -16.03 10.46 6.71
C CYS A 137 -15.01 10.87 5.65
N VAL A 138 -14.37 12.02 5.85
CA VAL A 138 -13.29 12.51 4.99
C VAL A 138 -11.97 12.19 5.70
N PRO A 139 -11.11 11.29 5.17
CA PRO A 139 -9.84 10.99 5.82
C PRO A 139 -8.90 12.20 5.76
N HIS A 140 -7.90 12.26 6.64
CA HIS A 140 -6.82 13.24 6.56
C HIS A 140 -5.90 12.97 5.35
N LEU A 141 -5.05 13.92 4.97
CA LEU A 141 -4.18 13.81 3.79
C LEU A 141 -3.16 12.67 3.86
N ASN A 142 -2.82 12.22 5.06
CA ASN A 142 -1.96 11.07 5.30
C ASN A 142 -2.72 9.74 5.37
N GLY A 143 -4.04 9.75 5.19
CA GLY A 143 -4.89 8.55 5.25
C GLY A 143 -5.51 8.26 6.62
N ASP A 144 -5.21 9.07 7.64
CA ASP A 144 -5.78 8.85 8.98
C ASP A 144 -7.30 9.07 8.98
N ALA A 145 -8.01 8.23 9.72
CA ALA A 145 -9.44 8.40 9.97
C ALA A 145 -9.68 9.57 10.95
N PRO A 146 -10.79 10.33 10.80
CA PRO A 146 -11.14 11.36 11.76
C PRO A 146 -11.42 10.78 13.15
N PRO A 147 -11.42 11.63 14.20
CA PRO A 147 -11.78 11.23 15.56
C PRO A 147 -13.14 10.53 15.64
N VAL A 148 -13.32 9.68 16.66
CA VAL A 148 -14.52 8.83 16.84
C VAL A 148 -15.82 9.64 16.93
N PHE A 149 -15.77 10.88 17.39
CA PHE A 149 -16.94 11.77 17.47
C PHE A 149 -17.24 12.52 16.16
N PHE A 150 -16.66 12.08 15.03
CA PHE A 150 -16.99 12.65 13.72
C PHE A 150 -18.52 12.63 13.50
N PRO A 151 -19.13 13.73 13.05
CA PRO A 151 -20.58 13.80 12.92
C PRO A 151 -21.07 12.85 11.83
N GLU A 152 -21.86 11.85 12.20
CA GLU A 152 -22.41 10.88 11.25
C GLU A 152 -23.54 11.45 10.38
N THR A 153 -24.18 12.54 10.82
CA THR A 153 -25.32 13.18 10.14
C THR A 153 -25.15 14.69 10.05
N LEU A 154 -25.94 15.33 9.18
CA LEU A 154 -25.95 16.79 9.06
C LEU A 154 -26.45 17.48 10.34
N GLU A 155 -27.41 16.88 11.04
CA GLU A 155 -27.87 17.36 12.34
C GLU A 155 -26.76 17.34 13.38
N ALA A 156 -26.06 16.20 13.53
CA ALA A 156 -24.92 16.07 14.44
C ALA A 156 -23.82 17.09 14.12
N PHE A 157 -23.58 17.35 12.82
CA PHE A 157 -22.64 18.39 12.39
C PHE A 157 -23.06 19.80 12.85
N ARG A 158 -24.35 20.12 12.78
CA ARG A 158 -24.89 21.41 13.23
C ARG A 158 -24.86 21.56 14.75
N GLU A 159 -24.81 20.46 15.48
CA GLU A 159 -24.78 20.43 16.94
C GLU A 159 -23.36 20.42 17.53
N LEU A 160 -22.33 20.23 16.70
CA LEU A 160 -20.92 20.20 17.15
C LEU A 160 -20.58 21.35 18.08
N SER A 161 -20.11 21.02 19.28
CA SER A 161 -19.63 21.99 20.25
C SER A 161 -18.39 22.74 19.75
N GLU A 162 -18.04 23.82 20.45
CA GLU A 162 -16.80 24.57 20.23
C GLU A 162 -15.57 23.65 20.25
N GLN A 163 -15.46 22.81 21.29
CA GLN A 163 -14.31 21.92 21.47
C GLN A 163 -14.22 20.84 20.38
N GLU A 164 -15.35 20.29 19.95
CA GLU A 164 -15.37 19.31 18.86
C GLU A 164 -15.00 19.95 17.52
N CYS A 165 -15.46 21.18 17.27
CA CYS A 165 -15.04 21.93 16.09
C CYS A 165 -13.52 22.17 16.08
N ASP A 166 -12.96 22.58 17.22
CA ASP A 166 -11.53 22.86 17.35
C ASP A 166 -10.69 21.60 17.14
N THR A 167 -11.14 20.48 17.69
CA THR A 167 -10.47 19.19 17.55
C THR A 167 -10.51 18.71 16.10
N LEU A 168 -11.65 18.83 15.41
CA LEU A 168 -11.75 18.48 13.99
C LEU A 168 -10.92 19.41 13.10
N LEU A 169 -10.92 20.72 13.37
CA LEU A 169 -10.10 21.67 12.62
C LEU A 169 -8.60 21.38 12.80
N ALA A 170 -8.17 21.11 14.03
CA ALA A 170 -6.80 20.71 14.33
C ALA A 170 -6.43 19.40 13.61
N PHE A 171 -7.33 18.41 13.60
CA PHE A 171 -7.15 17.17 12.84
C PHE A 171 -6.93 17.44 11.34
N TYR A 172 -7.67 18.37 10.73
CA TYR A 172 -7.47 18.77 9.33
C TYR A 172 -6.37 19.82 9.11
N SER A 173 -5.48 20.02 10.09
CA SER A 173 -4.39 21.00 10.05
C SER A 173 -4.85 22.42 9.73
N GLN A 174 -6.06 22.79 10.14
CA GLN A 174 -6.61 24.13 9.99
C GLN A 174 -6.45 24.95 11.27
N LYS A 175 -6.33 26.27 11.10
CA LYS A 175 -6.26 27.20 12.23
C LYS A 175 -7.62 27.32 12.90
N VAL A 176 -7.63 27.14 14.21
CA VAL A 176 -8.80 27.41 15.06
C VAL A 176 -8.91 28.91 15.30
N GLN A 177 -9.89 29.54 14.66
CA GLN A 177 -10.14 30.99 14.78
C GLN A 177 -11.64 31.29 14.67
N GLY A 178 -12.06 32.43 15.24
CA GLY A 178 -13.42 32.93 15.14
C GLY A 178 -14.42 32.26 16.09
N THR A 179 -15.69 32.48 15.84
CA THR A 179 -16.85 31.92 16.53
C THR A 179 -17.11 30.46 16.13
N VAL A 180 -17.89 29.73 16.92
CA VAL A 180 -18.32 28.35 16.58
C VAL A 180 -18.95 28.27 15.18
N LYS A 181 -19.75 29.28 14.80
CA LYS A 181 -20.37 29.36 13.46
C LYS A 181 -19.32 29.45 12.35
N GLU A 182 -18.29 30.28 12.52
CA GLU A 182 -17.20 30.42 11.54
C GLU A 182 -16.37 29.14 11.45
N ARG A 183 -16.11 28.47 12.57
CA ARG A 183 -15.42 27.17 12.62
C ARG A 183 -16.21 26.06 11.93
N ARG A 184 -17.52 25.97 12.19
CA ARG A 184 -18.41 25.07 11.45
C ARG A 184 -18.41 25.38 9.96
N HIS A 185 -18.40 26.65 9.56
CA HIS A 185 -18.30 27.00 8.14
C HIS A 185 -16.97 26.57 7.50
N ALA A 186 -15.86 26.72 8.22
CA ALA A 186 -14.56 26.22 7.77
C ALA A 186 -14.56 24.68 7.65
N LEU A 187 -15.10 23.97 8.64
CA LEU A 187 -15.26 22.51 8.59
C LEU A 187 -16.13 22.08 7.42
N ALA A 188 -17.25 22.76 7.18
CA ALA A 188 -18.13 22.44 6.07
C ALA A 188 -17.42 22.52 4.71
N ALA A 189 -16.56 23.53 4.51
CA ALA A 189 -15.75 23.63 3.30
C ALA A 189 -14.78 22.45 3.15
N ILE A 190 -14.17 21.99 4.25
CA ILE A 190 -13.28 20.82 4.25
C ILE A 190 -14.06 19.55 3.93
N LEU A 191 -15.22 19.37 4.56
CA LEU A 191 -16.07 18.18 4.42
C LEU A 191 -16.86 18.13 3.11
N GLY A 192 -16.86 19.20 2.32
CA GLY A 192 -17.57 19.28 1.05
C GLY A 192 -19.06 19.59 1.18
N LEU A 193 -19.51 20.14 2.31
CA LEU A 193 -20.90 20.51 2.55
C LEU A 193 -21.27 21.82 1.82
N ARG A 194 -22.52 21.90 1.32
CA ARG A 194 -23.03 23.14 0.70
C ARG A 194 -23.23 24.23 1.75
N ARG A 195 -23.08 25.51 1.36
CA ARG A 195 -23.30 26.66 2.28
C ARG A 195 -24.66 26.68 2.99
N ARG A 196 -25.70 26.09 2.39
CA ARG A 196 -27.05 26.00 2.98
C ARG A 196 -27.15 24.98 4.11
N ALA A 197 -26.15 24.11 4.25
CA ALA A 197 -26.10 23.08 5.28
C ALA A 197 -25.62 23.64 6.64
N CYS A 198 -25.02 24.83 6.65
CA CYS A 198 -24.32 25.45 7.79
C CYS A 198 -25.07 26.62 8.42
#